data_AF-A0A5B2W1M9-F1
#
_entry.id   AF-A0A5B2W1M9-F1
#
_cell.length_a   1.000
_cell.length_b   1.000
_cell.length_c   1.000
_cell.angle_alpha   90.00
_cell.angle_beta   90.00
_cell.angle_gamma   90.00
#
_symmetry.space_group_name_H-M   'P 1'
#
loop_
_entity.id
_entity.type
_entity.pdbx_description
1 polymer ?
#
loop_
_entity_poly.entity_id
_entity_poly.type
_entity_poly.pdbx_seq_one_letter_code
_entity_poly.pdbx_strand_id
1 'polypeptide(L)'
;DTFTEYAYFSSYSTSWVAHARDFVDAAVATRGLGADSFVVEVASNDGYLLQHVVERGIRCLGVEPAANVGAAAIRKGVPTL
;
A
#
# COMPACT_ATOMS: atom_id res chain seq x y z
N ASP A 1 -18.25 9.91 13.46
CA ASP A 1 -17.82 8.53 13.68
C ASP A 1 -18.39 7.60 12.62
N THR A 2 -17.64 7.32 11.57
CA THR A 2 -18.10 6.54 10.40
C THR A 2 -17.11 5.49 9.89
N PHE A 3 -16.02 5.17 10.60
CA PHE A 3 -14.98 4.26 10.09
C PHE A 3 -14.39 3.30 11.13
N THR A 4 -15.20 2.83 12.08
CA THR A 4 -14.70 1.97 13.16
C THR A 4 -14.47 0.52 12.71
N GLU A 5 -15.13 0.04 11.66
CA GLU A 5 -14.92 -1.30 11.10
C GLU A 5 -15.18 -1.31 9.58
N TYR A 6 -14.15 -1.05 8.78
CA TYR A 6 -14.23 -1.29 7.34
C TYR A 6 -13.90 -2.77 7.07
N ALA A 7 -14.90 -3.54 6.63
CA ALA A 7 -14.78 -4.99 6.39
C ALA A 7 -14.16 -5.36 5.03
N TYR A 8 -13.74 -4.37 4.23
CA TYR A 8 -13.19 -4.61 2.91
C TYR A 8 -11.66 -4.44 2.89
N PHE A 9 -10.98 -5.57 2.81
CA PHE A 9 -9.55 -5.63 2.54
C PHE A 9 -9.37 -5.83 1.04
N SER A 10 -8.75 -4.86 0.36
CA SER A 10 -8.49 -4.95 -1.08
C SER A 10 -7.62 -6.15 -1.45
N SER A 11 -6.85 -6.66 -0.49
CA SER A 11 -6.05 -7.89 -0.67
C SER A 11 -6.85 -9.19 -0.85
N TYR A 12 -8.17 -9.20 -0.62
CA TYR A 12 -8.97 -10.41 -0.87
C TYR A 12 -9.07 -10.78 -2.36
N SER A 13 -8.87 -9.82 -3.26
CA SER A 13 -8.86 -10.08 -4.70
C SER A 13 -7.42 -10.29 -5.18
N THR A 14 -7.06 -11.55 -5.48
CA THR A 14 -5.74 -11.89 -6.02
C THR A 14 -5.45 -11.19 -7.34
N SER A 15 -6.47 -10.98 -8.19
CA SER A 15 -6.33 -10.23 -9.44
C SER A 15 -6.08 -8.74 -9.19
N TRP A 16 -6.68 -8.15 -8.15
CA TRP A 16 -6.43 -6.76 -7.79
C TRP A 16 -5.02 -6.55 -7.23
N VAL A 17 -4.55 -7.46 -6.39
CA VAL A 17 -3.16 -7.44 -5.89
C VAL A 17 -2.17 -7.59 -7.05
N ALA A 18 -2.43 -8.49 -7.99
CA ALA A 18 -1.61 -8.62 -9.20
C ALA A 18 -1.60 -7.34 -10.02
N HIS A 19 -2.77 -6.71 -10.22
CA HIS A 19 -2.85 -5.41 -10.89
C HIS A 19 -2.05 -4.32 -10.16
N ALA A 20 -2.12 -4.28 -8.82
CA ALA A 20 -1.37 -3.32 -8.01
C ALA A 20 0.14 -3.49 -8.16
N ARG A 21 0.64 -4.73 -8.19
CA ARG A 21 2.03 -5.03 -8.50
C ARG A 21 2.42 -4.50 -9.87
N ASP A 22 1.65 -4.84 -10.90
CA ASP A 22 1.95 -4.44 -12.29
C ASP A 22 1.94 -2.90 -12.44
N PHE A 23 1.04 -2.23 -11.73
CA PHE A 23 1.00 -0.76 -11.63
C PHE A 23 2.27 -0.19 -10.98
N VAL A 24 2.71 -0.73 -9.84
CA VAL A 24 3.94 -0.31 -9.16
C VAL A 24 5.16 -0.53 -10.06
N ASP A 25 5.23 -1.67 -10.76
CA ASP A 25 6.31 -1.95 -11.71
C ASP A 25 6.40 -0.92 -12.84
N ALA A 26 5.26 -0.60 -13.44
CA ALA A 26 5.19 0.42 -14.47
C ALA A 26 5.58 1.82 -13.94
N ALA A 27 5.13 2.18 -12.73
CA ALA A 27 5.47 3.46 -12.11
C ALA A 27 6.97 3.56 -11.79
N VAL A 28 7.57 2.50 -11.24
CA VAL A 28 9.01 2.42 -10.94
C VAL A 28 9.83 2.59 -12.22
N ALA A 29 9.48 1.86 -13.29
CA ALA A 29 10.20 1.94 -14.56
C ALA A 29 10.06 3.32 -15.23
N THR A 30 8.85 3.86 -15.28
CA THR A 30 8.57 5.12 -16.02
C THR A 30 9.01 6.38 -15.27
N ARG A 31 9.12 6.32 -13.94
CA ARG A 31 9.52 7.47 -13.11
C ARG A 31 10.89 7.32 -12.46
N GLY A 32 11.59 6.21 -12.71
CA GLY A 32 12.91 5.94 -12.14
C GLY A 32 12.88 5.90 -10.61
N LEU A 33 11.83 5.33 -10.01
CA LEU A 33 11.71 5.28 -8.55
C LEU A 33 12.73 4.29 -7.98
N GLY A 34 13.40 4.68 -6.90
CA GLY A 34 14.45 3.88 -6.26
C GLY A 34 14.61 4.21 -4.79
N ALA A 35 15.74 3.81 -4.20
CA ALA A 35 16.01 3.98 -2.75
C ALA A 35 15.95 5.44 -2.28
N ASP A 36 16.29 6.39 -3.15
CA ASP A 36 16.23 7.83 -2.86
C ASP A 36 14.82 8.42 -3.00
N SER A 37 13.88 7.68 -3.57
CA SER A 37 12.47 8.09 -3.71
C SER A 37 11.69 7.91 -2.42
N PHE A 38 10.53 8.57 -2.35
CA PHE A 38 9.56 8.40 -1.27
C PHE A 38 8.15 8.39 -1.85
N VAL A 39 7.40 7.30 -1.61
CA VAL A 39 6.04 7.12 -2.14
C VAL A 39 5.00 7.29 -1.04
N VAL A 40 3.99 8.11 -1.29
CA VAL A 40 2.85 8.26 -0.37
C VAL A 40 1.59 7.79 -1.06
N GLU A 41 0.81 6.94 -0.40
CA GLU A 41 -0.52 6.52 -0.85
C GLU A 41 -1.57 7.03 0.14
N VAL A 42 -2.53 7.81 -0.37
CA VAL A 42 -3.69 8.27 0.41
C VAL A 42 -4.80 7.25 0.27
N ALA A 43 -5.46 6.91 1.39
CA ALA A 43 -6.42 5.81 1.47
C ALA A 43 -5.78 4.47 1.09
N SER A 44 -4.61 4.19 1.66
CA SER A 44 -3.78 3.03 1.33
C SER A 44 -4.40 1.68 1.70
N ASN A 45 -5.52 1.69 2.42
CA ASN A 45 -6.21 0.49 2.88
C ASN A 45 -5.21 -0.42 3.63
N ASP A 46 -5.31 -1.72 3.43
CA ASP A 46 -4.52 -2.73 4.11
C ASP A 46 -3.12 -2.90 3.53
N GLY A 47 -2.61 -1.89 2.80
CA GLY A 47 -1.28 -1.87 2.21
C GLY A 47 -1.13 -2.74 0.96
N TYR A 48 -2.24 -3.14 0.31
CA TYR A 48 -2.18 -4.04 -0.86
C TYR A 48 -1.30 -3.53 -2.01
N LEU A 49 -1.20 -2.21 -2.21
CA LEU A 49 -0.33 -1.60 -3.22
C LEU A 49 1.07 -1.35 -2.66
N LEU A 50 1.16 -0.64 -1.52
CA LEU A 50 2.45 -0.26 -0.93
C LEU A 50 3.34 -1.43 -0.51
N GLN A 51 2.80 -2.64 -0.27
CA GLN A 51 3.64 -3.83 -0.04
C GLN A 51 4.63 -4.06 -1.20
N HIS A 52 4.22 -3.78 -2.44
CA HIS A 52 5.09 -3.94 -3.62
C HIS A 52 6.15 -2.83 -3.72
N VAL A 53 5.89 -1.67 -3.13
CA VAL A 53 6.87 -0.58 -2.99
C VAL A 53 7.92 -0.96 -1.95
N VAL A 54 7.49 -1.52 -0.81
CA VAL A 54 8.38 -2.04 0.25
C VAL A 54 9.27 -3.16 -0.27
N GLU A 55 8.72 -4.13 -1.01
CA GLU A 55 9.48 -5.22 -1.63
C GLU A 55 10.64 -4.75 -2.53
N ARG A 56 10.52 -3.55 -3.12
CA ARG A 56 11.54 -2.93 -3.98
C ARG A 56 12.55 -2.08 -3.21
N GLY A 57 12.48 -2.05 -1.87
CA GLY A 57 13.36 -1.24 -1.03
C GLY A 57 13.11 0.27 -1.16
N ILE A 58 11.95 0.67 -1.70
CA ILE A 58 11.58 2.07 -1.83
C ILE A 58 10.87 2.50 -0.56
N ARG A 59 11.26 3.65 0.01
CA ARG A 59 10.62 4.18 1.21
C ARG A 59 9.19 4.62 0.88
N CYS A 60 8.24 4.32 1.76
CA CYS A 60 6.85 4.72 1.56
C CYS A 60 6.10 5.01 2.87
N LEU A 61 4.92 5.58 2.71
CA LEU A 61 3.96 5.85 3.78
C LEU A 61 2.53 5.75 3.27
N GLY A 62 1.74 4.88 3.90
CA GLY A 62 0.29 4.83 3.71
C GLY A 62 -0.42 5.78 4.66
N VAL A 63 -1.52 6.39 4.21
CA VAL A 63 -2.43 7.16 5.05
C VAL A 63 -3.77 6.44 5.06
N GLU A 64 -4.16 5.87 6.20
CA GLU A 64 -5.37 5.06 6.34
C GLU A 64 -6.09 5.34 7.69
N PRO A 65 -7.23 6.06 7.68
CA PRO A 65 -7.93 6.40 8.92
C PRO A 65 -8.57 5.21 9.64
N ALA A 66 -8.86 4.09 8.95
CA ALA A 66 -9.45 2.92 9.58
C ALA A 66 -8.39 2.09 10.32
N ALA A 67 -8.38 2.19 11.65
CA ALA A 67 -7.35 1.58 12.50
C ALA A 67 -7.18 0.05 12.30
N ASN A 68 -8.27 -0.69 12.08
CA ASN A 68 -8.23 -2.14 11.85
C ASN A 68 -7.53 -2.49 10.53
N VAL A 69 -7.77 -1.68 9.49
CA VAL A 69 -7.19 -1.81 8.15
C VAL A 69 -5.73 -1.37 8.16
N GLY A 70 -5.42 -0.22 8.76
CA GLY A 70 -4.04 0.25 8.91
C GLY A 70 -3.16 -0.73 9.70
N ALA A 71 -3.70 -1.37 10.73
CA ALA A 71 -2.98 -2.43 11.45
C ALA A 71 -2.63 -3.63 10.55
N ALA A 72 -3.45 -3.95 9.55
CA ALA A 72 -3.15 -5.00 8.59
C ALA A 72 -2.02 -4.60 7.63
N ALA A 73 -1.98 -3.34 7.19
CA ALA A 73 -0.87 -2.80 6.41
C ALA A 73 0.46 -2.87 7.18
N ILE A 74 0.46 -2.45 8.44
CA ILE A 74 1.64 -2.51 9.33
C ILE A 74 2.15 -3.94 9.50
N ARG A 75 1.26 -4.93 9.67
CA ARG A 75 1.65 -6.35 9.73
C ARG A 75 2.30 -6.87 8.44
N LYS A 76 2.02 -6.26 7.29
CA LYS A 76 2.68 -6.54 6.01
C LYS A 76 4.00 -5.77 5.83
N GLY A 77 4.43 -5.00 6.83
CA GLY A 77 5.65 -4.19 6.78
C GLY A 77 5.47 -2.84 6.07
N VAL A 78 4.23 -2.43 5.79
CA VAL A 78 3.93 -1.11 5.21
C VAL A 78 3.82 -0.07 6.33
N PRO A 79 4.66 0.99 6.36
CA PRO A 79 4.47 2.09 7.29
C PRO A 79 3.15 2.82 7.02
N THR A 80 2.31 3.00 8.04
CA THR A 80 0.97 3.59 7.90
C THR A 80 0.69 4.58 9.03
N LEU A 81 0.07 5.72 8.67
CA LEU A 81 -0.48 6.73 9.58
C LEU A 81 -2.01 6.71 9.57
#